data_AF-A0A1E4EN56-F1
#
_entry.id   AF-A0A1E4EN56-F1
#
_cell.length_a   1.000
_cell.length_b   1.000
_cell.length_c   1.000
_cell.angle_alpha   90.00
_cell.angle_beta   90.00
_cell.angle_gamma   90.00
#
_symmetry.space_group_name_H-M   'P 1'
#
loop_
_entity.id
_entity.type
_entity.pdbx_description
1 polymer ?
#
loop_
_entity_poly.entity_id
_entity_poly.type
_entity_poly.pdbx_seq_one_letter_code
_entity_poly.pdbx_strand_id
1 'polypeptide(L)'
;MSDNSPPRGRVHLLVFSDGTQPYHDNARFLCDSAAGAGFDSAIHYTADRLEADGFWDANPTVPRDGRGVAFGAWRPFVVRQMLSQVGPDDVVVHHDTGSHAPGALRGLPALPDRLLALCRAAPQGFVHGSASAWSAQEHLTKRDALTLLEADTPEARQAPFIHASPLFYRPTPDALAFLDDWMQACADPRLLTDQPDQTGNPNPLMRRHLHAEAIASVLVHQSGAAYLDLHGAAPDMLESQRRRMAPIATPSAHLAVIGGVIQRLQAQGDDGVIDAMIPALTGAPPRQVPRNRPSPIVLREATTLATQGGGAICRDHLQHVVSQNRILAARLHGLKDAFELEQDFWRTATAHVNLQLADRAIEGVPVAPDDLPAMVHQALRQTLDDMADLATVLMAACVWARMATPARDAFKAAHGTHRDGPGHGAMLRLVDALAAQGFPDPALEQSGDIERFDRQLNDLVVQWLDGAT
;
A
#
# COMPACT_ATOMS: atom_id res chain seq x y z
N MET A 1 -20.29 14.25 -50.01
CA MET A 1 -20.97 14.61 -48.76
C MET A 1 -19.91 14.64 -47.69
N SER A 2 -19.46 15.82 -47.29
CA SER A 2 -18.57 15.99 -46.13
C SER A 2 -19.34 15.51 -44.90
N ASP A 3 -18.79 14.52 -44.21
CA ASP A 3 -19.31 14.03 -42.94
C ASP A 3 -19.33 15.20 -41.95
N ASN A 4 -20.53 15.67 -41.62
CA ASN A 4 -20.76 16.81 -40.76
C ASN A 4 -20.95 16.37 -39.29
N SER A 5 -20.49 15.15 -38.97
CA SER A 5 -20.43 14.67 -37.60
C SER A 5 -19.49 15.57 -36.80
N PRO A 6 -19.87 15.99 -35.58
CA PRO A 6 -18.98 16.80 -34.74
C PRO A 6 -17.64 16.08 -34.57
N PRO A 7 -16.51 16.83 -34.57
CA PRO A 7 -15.20 16.22 -34.41
C PRO A 7 -15.20 15.40 -33.13
N ARG A 8 -14.79 14.14 -33.26
CA ARG A 8 -14.60 13.25 -32.11
C ARG A 8 -13.57 13.91 -31.17
N GLY A 9 -13.90 13.91 -29.88
CA GLY A 9 -12.97 14.36 -28.84
C GLY A 9 -11.68 13.54 -28.86
N ARG A 10 -10.54 14.21 -28.69
CA ARG A 10 -9.21 13.60 -28.72
C ARG A 10 -8.81 13.07 -27.36
N VAL A 11 -7.90 12.10 -27.34
CA VAL A 11 -7.37 11.49 -26.10
C VAL A 11 -5.87 11.71 -26.03
N HIS A 12 -5.44 12.43 -25.01
CA HIS A 12 -4.06 12.84 -24.82
C HIS A 12 -3.46 12.11 -23.61
N LEU A 13 -2.44 11.28 -23.83
CA LEU A 13 -1.67 10.70 -22.72
C LEU A 13 -0.75 11.76 -22.13
N LEU A 14 -0.74 11.88 -20.81
CA LEU A 14 0.18 12.72 -20.04
C LEU A 14 0.95 11.84 -19.05
N VAL A 15 2.27 11.87 -19.14
CA VAL A 15 3.16 11.19 -18.20
C VAL A 15 4.20 12.17 -17.68
N PHE A 16 4.65 11.98 -16.44
CA PHE A 16 5.68 12.82 -15.83
C PHE A 16 6.91 12.01 -15.41
N SER A 17 8.08 12.62 -15.56
CA SER A 17 9.27 12.20 -14.82
C SER A 17 10.19 13.38 -14.51
N ASP A 18 10.98 13.24 -13.46
CA ASP A 18 11.98 14.22 -13.03
C ASP A 18 13.33 14.07 -13.75
N GLY A 19 13.38 13.25 -14.80
CA GLY A 19 14.61 12.92 -15.51
C GLY A 19 15.46 11.82 -14.87
N THR A 20 15.10 11.34 -13.67
CA THR A 20 15.83 10.23 -13.04
C THR A 20 15.43 8.88 -13.62
N GLN A 21 16.35 7.92 -13.58
CA GLN A 21 16.08 6.55 -14.00
C GLN A 21 15.52 5.71 -12.84
N PRO A 22 14.59 4.77 -13.10
CA PRO A 22 14.11 4.35 -14.42
C PRO A 22 12.90 5.16 -14.95
N TYR A 23 12.46 6.20 -14.23
CA TYR A 23 11.22 6.92 -14.55
C TYR A 23 11.26 7.61 -15.93
N HIS A 24 12.41 8.16 -16.32
CA HIS A 24 12.58 8.78 -17.63
C HIS A 24 12.42 7.78 -18.78
N ASP A 25 13.05 6.62 -18.71
CA ASP A 25 12.90 5.58 -19.75
C ASP A 25 11.48 5.04 -19.80
N ASN A 26 10.85 4.86 -18.63
CA ASN A 26 9.46 4.43 -18.54
C ASN A 26 8.49 5.46 -19.15
N ALA A 27 8.72 6.76 -18.93
CA ALA A 27 7.93 7.83 -19.54
C ALA A 27 8.01 7.80 -21.07
N ARG A 28 9.23 7.67 -21.62
CA ARG A 28 9.47 7.57 -23.05
C ARG A 28 8.78 6.35 -23.65
N PHE A 29 8.94 5.18 -23.02
CA PHE A 29 8.29 3.95 -23.45
C PHE A 29 6.76 4.10 -23.50
N LEU A 30 6.15 4.71 -22.47
CA LEU A 30 4.71 4.93 -22.44
C LEU A 30 4.23 5.87 -23.56
N CYS A 31 4.98 6.96 -23.82
CA CYS A 31 4.69 7.86 -24.94
C CYS A 31 4.79 7.15 -26.29
N ASP A 32 5.85 6.38 -26.52
CA ASP A 32 6.05 5.62 -27.76
C ASP A 32 4.93 4.58 -27.96
N SER A 33 4.51 3.94 -26.86
CA SER A 33 3.42 2.96 -26.90
C SER A 33 2.04 3.59 -27.13
N ALA A 34 1.84 4.86 -26.80
CA ALA A 34 0.54 5.52 -26.91
C ALA A 34 0.07 5.63 -28.37
N ALA A 35 1.00 5.87 -29.30
CA ALA A 35 0.70 5.96 -30.73
C ALA A 35 0.15 4.62 -31.26
N GLY A 36 0.79 3.50 -30.90
CA GLY A 36 0.32 2.16 -31.29
C GLY A 36 -1.00 1.76 -30.62
N ALA A 37 -1.33 2.38 -29.50
CA ALA A 37 -2.59 2.21 -28.78
C ALA A 37 -3.73 3.12 -29.29
N GLY A 38 -3.45 4.02 -30.23
CA GLY A 38 -4.45 4.91 -30.84
C GLY A 38 -4.72 6.21 -30.10
N PHE A 39 -3.85 6.62 -29.16
CA PHE A 39 -3.95 7.96 -28.55
C PHE A 39 -3.64 9.03 -29.61
N ASP A 40 -4.34 10.16 -29.55
CA ASP A 40 -4.13 11.28 -30.50
C ASP A 40 -2.81 12.01 -30.24
N SER A 41 -2.35 12.04 -28.99
CA SER A 41 -1.01 12.49 -28.64
C SER A 41 -0.54 11.87 -27.33
N ALA A 42 0.77 11.89 -27.11
CA ALA A 42 1.38 11.62 -25.81
C ALA A 42 2.38 12.71 -25.43
N ILE A 43 2.31 13.18 -24.19
CA ILE A 43 3.14 14.23 -23.64
C ILE A 43 3.96 13.66 -22.49
N HIS A 44 5.28 13.71 -22.63
CA HIS A 44 6.20 13.55 -21.52
C HIS A 44 6.47 14.93 -20.91
N TYR A 45 5.91 15.16 -19.73
CA TYR A 45 6.13 16.37 -18.95
C TYR A 45 7.34 16.18 -18.03
N THR A 46 8.36 17.02 -18.16
CA THR A 46 9.62 16.88 -17.43
C THR A 46 9.71 17.85 -16.25
N ALA A 47 10.64 17.62 -15.32
CA ALA A 47 10.96 18.59 -14.27
C ALA A 47 11.37 19.97 -14.84
N ASP A 48 12.18 20.02 -15.90
CA ASP A 48 12.56 21.27 -16.55
C ASP A 48 11.34 22.05 -17.07
N ARG A 49 10.37 21.33 -17.65
CA ARG A 49 9.11 21.94 -18.11
C ARG A 49 8.25 22.40 -16.93
N LEU A 50 8.21 21.62 -15.85
CA LEU A 50 7.48 21.99 -14.63
C LEU A 50 8.02 23.27 -14.00
N GLU A 51 9.34 23.45 -14.01
CA GLU A 51 9.99 24.68 -13.58
C GLU A 51 9.70 25.84 -14.55
N ALA A 52 9.84 25.62 -15.85
CA ALA A 52 9.57 26.64 -16.87
C ALA A 52 8.11 27.14 -16.86
N ASP A 53 7.16 26.26 -16.55
CA ASP A 53 5.73 26.59 -16.43
C ASP A 53 5.41 27.26 -15.06
N GLY A 54 6.39 27.46 -14.18
CA GLY A 54 6.27 28.27 -12.96
C GLY A 54 5.65 27.55 -11.76
N PHE A 55 5.66 26.21 -11.73
CA PHE A 55 5.05 25.43 -10.64
C PHE A 55 5.53 25.88 -9.25
N TRP A 56 6.84 26.06 -9.09
CA TRP A 56 7.43 26.41 -7.82
C TRP A 56 7.20 27.86 -7.39
N ASP A 57 6.92 28.75 -8.34
CA ASP A 57 6.58 30.14 -8.04
C ASP A 57 5.13 30.25 -7.60
N ALA A 58 4.25 29.44 -8.21
CA ALA A 58 2.86 29.31 -7.81
C ALA A 58 2.68 28.55 -6.46
N ASN A 59 3.64 27.70 -6.10
CA ASN A 59 3.56 26.82 -4.92
C ASN A 59 4.80 26.94 -4.02
N PRO A 60 5.05 28.11 -3.40
CA PRO A 60 6.30 28.38 -2.68
C PRO A 60 6.51 27.53 -1.40
N THR A 61 5.44 26.93 -0.88
CA THR A 61 5.50 26.04 0.29
C THR A 61 5.88 24.60 -0.06
N VAL A 62 5.83 24.22 -1.34
CA VAL A 62 6.22 22.89 -1.80
C VAL A 62 7.76 22.86 -1.93
N PRO A 63 8.46 21.89 -1.32
CA PRO A 63 9.92 21.86 -1.35
C PRO A 63 10.50 21.73 -2.76
N ARG A 64 11.41 22.64 -3.13
CA ARG A 64 12.12 22.63 -4.44
C ARG A 64 13.25 21.59 -4.52
N ASP A 65 13.70 21.02 -3.41
CA ASP A 65 14.87 20.13 -3.31
C ASP A 65 14.60 18.68 -3.77
N GLY A 66 13.74 18.50 -4.78
CA GLY A 66 13.29 17.20 -5.27
C GLY A 66 12.22 16.54 -4.39
N ARG A 67 12.12 16.89 -3.10
CA ARG A 67 11.08 16.34 -2.21
C ARG A 67 9.67 16.73 -2.63
N GLY A 68 9.46 17.93 -3.17
CA GLY A 68 8.16 18.33 -3.72
C GLY A 68 7.71 17.45 -4.89
N VAL A 69 8.65 16.96 -5.69
CA VAL A 69 8.37 16.00 -6.76
C VAL A 69 8.00 14.63 -6.16
N ALA A 70 8.75 14.19 -5.15
CA ALA A 70 8.48 12.94 -4.44
C ALA A 70 7.11 12.94 -3.71
N PHE A 71 6.65 14.10 -3.23
CA PHE A 71 5.34 14.26 -2.60
C PHE A 71 4.18 14.34 -3.61
N GLY A 72 4.47 14.46 -4.90
CA GLY A 72 3.47 14.37 -5.97
C GLY A 72 2.58 15.61 -6.14
N ALA A 73 2.89 16.73 -5.49
CA ALA A 73 2.08 17.97 -5.54
C ALA A 73 1.98 18.59 -6.96
N TRP A 74 2.89 18.21 -7.85
CA TRP A 74 2.89 18.62 -9.26
C TRP A 74 1.75 18.00 -10.07
N ARG A 75 1.18 16.86 -9.65
CA ARG A 75 0.15 16.13 -10.41
C ARG A 75 -1.05 17.00 -10.78
N PRO A 76 -1.74 17.66 -9.84
CA PRO A 76 -2.88 18.51 -10.21
C PRO A 76 -2.47 19.67 -11.11
N PHE A 77 -1.26 20.24 -10.92
CA PHE A 77 -0.75 21.32 -11.74
C PHE A 77 -0.56 20.91 -13.20
N VAL A 78 0.13 19.79 -13.47
CA VAL A 78 0.41 19.37 -14.86
C VAL A 78 -0.86 18.93 -15.58
N VAL A 79 -1.80 18.28 -14.88
CA VAL A 79 -3.10 17.92 -15.46
C VAL A 79 -3.88 19.18 -15.82
N ARG A 80 -3.98 20.14 -14.90
CA ARG A 80 -4.67 21.41 -15.13
C ARG A 80 -4.04 22.21 -16.29
N GLN A 81 -2.72 22.24 -16.35
CA GLN A 81 -1.97 22.91 -17.41
C GLN A 81 -2.30 22.28 -18.77
N MET A 82 -2.36 20.94 -18.84
CA MET A 82 -2.75 20.24 -20.07
C MET A 82 -4.21 20.50 -20.44
N LEU A 83 -5.13 20.55 -19.47
CA LEU A 83 -6.54 20.86 -19.72
C LEU A 83 -6.74 22.24 -20.35
N SER A 84 -5.89 23.22 -20.03
CA SER A 84 -5.94 24.55 -20.65
C SER A 84 -5.50 24.58 -22.13
N GLN A 85 -4.91 23.49 -22.63
CA GLN A 85 -4.32 23.39 -23.96
C GLN A 85 -5.12 22.48 -24.90
N VAL A 86 -6.15 21.79 -24.41
CA VAL A 86 -6.98 20.85 -25.17
C VAL A 86 -8.39 21.38 -25.38
N GLY A 87 -9.12 20.79 -26.33
CA GLY A 87 -10.51 21.16 -26.62
C GLY A 87 -11.52 20.70 -25.55
N PRO A 88 -12.72 21.29 -25.52
CA PRO A 88 -13.77 20.99 -24.52
C PRO A 88 -14.25 19.53 -24.50
N ASP A 89 -14.09 18.83 -25.62
CA ASP A 89 -14.47 17.44 -25.80
C ASP A 89 -13.30 16.45 -25.66
N ASP A 90 -12.08 16.97 -25.47
CA ASP A 90 -10.86 16.18 -25.34
C ASP A 90 -10.71 15.64 -23.92
N VAL A 91 -9.96 14.54 -23.79
CA VAL A 91 -9.64 13.89 -22.52
C VAL A 91 -8.13 13.85 -22.33
N VAL A 92 -7.68 14.35 -21.18
CA VAL A 92 -6.32 14.16 -20.69
C VAL A 92 -6.30 12.92 -19.80
N VAL A 93 -5.41 11.99 -20.14
CA VAL A 93 -5.18 10.74 -19.41
C VAL A 93 -3.83 10.84 -18.72
N HIS A 94 -3.81 11.15 -17.43
CA HIS A 94 -2.55 11.13 -16.68
C HIS A 94 -2.26 9.73 -16.14
N HIS A 95 -1.00 9.32 -16.27
CA HIS A 95 -0.56 8.00 -15.83
C HIS A 95 0.85 8.05 -15.25
N ASP A 96 1.04 7.36 -14.13
CA ASP A 96 2.33 7.30 -13.45
C ASP A 96 3.32 6.46 -14.27
N THR A 97 4.57 6.89 -14.33
CA THR A 97 5.65 6.19 -15.05
C THR A 97 6.19 5.01 -14.24
N GLY A 98 6.21 5.16 -12.91
CA GLY A 98 6.61 4.16 -11.92
C GLY A 98 8.07 3.70 -12.01
N SER A 99 8.53 2.98 -11.00
CA SER A 99 9.96 2.64 -10.78
C SER A 99 10.34 1.25 -11.34
N HIS A 100 10.05 0.99 -12.61
CA HIS A 100 10.19 -0.35 -13.20
C HIS A 100 11.58 -0.63 -13.73
N ALA A 101 12.02 -1.87 -13.63
CA ALA A 101 13.23 -2.32 -14.30
C ALA A 101 13.07 -2.17 -15.83
N PRO A 102 14.17 -1.87 -16.57
CA PRO A 102 14.14 -1.82 -18.02
C PRO A 102 13.50 -3.07 -18.65
N GLY A 103 12.55 -2.89 -19.56
CA GLY A 103 11.85 -3.99 -20.25
C GLY A 103 10.70 -4.65 -19.46
N ALA A 104 10.44 -4.22 -18.22
CA ALA A 104 9.32 -4.75 -17.42
C ALA A 104 7.95 -4.22 -17.88
N LEU A 105 7.91 -3.04 -18.49
CA LEU A 105 6.66 -2.47 -19.01
C LEU A 105 6.13 -3.26 -20.21
N ARG A 106 4.80 -3.26 -20.35
CA ARG A 106 4.10 -3.74 -21.55
C ARG A 106 3.43 -2.54 -22.23
N GLY A 107 3.26 -2.63 -23.55
CA GLY A 107 2.60 -1.58 -24.31
C GLY A 107 1.17 -1.31 -23.81
N LEU A 108 0.74 -0.06 -23.95
CA LEU A 108 -0.61 0.37 -23.66
C LEU A 108 -1.64 -0.38 -24.52
N PRO A 109 -2.81 -0.73 -23.98
CA PRO A 109 -3.86 -1.35 -24.78
C PRO A 109 -4.53 -0.33 -25.72
N ALA A 110 -5.20 -0.82 -26.77
CA ALA A 110 -6.01 0.01 -27.64
C ALA A 110 -7.37 0.34 -26.97
N LEU A 111 -7.39 1.34 -26.10
CA LEU A 111 -8.59 1.80 -25.38
C LEU A 111 -8.97 3.31 -25.42
N PRO A 112 -8.40 4.22 -26.24
CA PRO A 112 -8.76 5.64 -26.25
C PRO A 112 -10.26 5.94 -26.34
N ASP A 113 -10.97 5.30 -27.27
CA ASP A 113 -12.44 5.44 -27.41
C ASP A 113 -13.20 5.15 -26.12
N ARG A 114 -12.74 4.13 -25.40
CA ARG A 114 -13.37 3.68 -24.16
C ARG A 114 -13.08 4.65 -23.03
N LEU A 115 -11.87 5.22 -22.99
CA LEU A 115 -11.54 6.29 -22.04
C LEU A 115 -12.38 7.54 -22.28
N LEU A 116 -12.61 7.90 -23.55
CA LEU A 116 -13.47 8.99 -23.93
C LEU A 116 -14.92 8.75 -23.46
N ALA A 117 -15.46 7.56 -23.72
CA ALA A 117 -16.80 7.18 -23.27
C ALA A 117 -16.92 7.21 -21.73
N LEU A 118 -15.93 6.66 -21.04
CA LEU A 118 -15.88 6.61 -19.58
C LEU A 118 -15.87 8.01 -18.96
N CYS A 119 -15.03 8.91 -19.48
CA CYS A 119 -14.94 10.29 -18.99
C CYS A 119 -16.19 11.13 -19.34
N ARG A 120 -16.88 10.80 -20.44
CA ARG A 120 -18.17 11.43 -20.81
C ARG A 120 -19.33 10.97 -19.95
N ALA A 121 -19.31 9.73 -19.46
CA ALA A 121 -20.32 9.22 -18.56
C ALA A 121 -20.23 9.86 -17.16
N ALA A 122 -19.03 10.21 -16.72
CA ALA A 122 -18.81 10.86 -15.42
C ALA A 122 -19.50 12.23 -15.33
N PRO A 123 -20.37 12.48 -14.32
CA PRO A 123 -21.14 13.71 -14.23
C PRO A 123 -20.28 14.98 -14.20
N GLN A 124 -19.16 14.94 -13.46
CA GLN A 124 -18.23 16.07 -13.35
C GLN A 124 -17.29 16.20 -14.56
N GLY A 125 -17.34 15.27 -15.52
CA GLY A 125 -16.43 15.23 -16.67
C GLY A 125 -15.01 14.76 -16.33
N PHE A 126 -14.82 14.08 -15.20
CA PHE A 126 -13.56 13.43 -14.85
C PHE A 126 -13.79 12.16 -14.03
N VAL A 127 -12.84 11.23 -14.11
CA VAL A 127 -12.75 10.04 -13.25
C VAL A 127 -11.37 10.04 -12.61
N HIS A 128 -11.36 10.15 -11.28
CA HIS A 128 -10.17 10.26 -10.47
C HIS A 128 -9.73 8.89 -9.97
N GLY A 129 -8.71 8.33 -10.60
CA GLY A 129 -7.99 7.24 -9.97
C GLY A 129 -8.73 5.91 -9.91
N SER A 130 -8.20 5.02 -9.06
CA SER A 130 -8.79 3.72 -8.78
C SER A 130 -8.87 3.44 -7.29
N ALA A 131 -9.99 2.88 -6.87
CA ALA A 131 -10.23 2.46 -5.50
C ALA A 131 -9.32 1.30 -5.15
N SER A 132 -8.60 1.45 -4.04
CA SER A 132 -7.85 0.38 -3.43
C SER A 132 -8.83 -0.66 -2.93
N ALA A 133 -8.57 -1.91 -3.33
CA ALA A 133 -9.43 -2.99 -2.91
C ALA A 133 -9.30 -3.26 -1.40
N TRP A 134 -8.15 -2.92 -0.79
CA TRP A 134 -7.76 -3.39 0.55
C TRP A 134 -7.18 -2.33 1.47
N SER A 135 -6.87 -1.15 0.96
CA SER A 135 -6.45 -0.03 1.80
C SER A 135 -7.61 0.93 1.99
N ALA A 136 -7.95 1.18 3.26
CA ALA A 136 -8.81 2.28 3.62
C ALA A 136 -7.99 3.58 3.65
N GLN A 137 -8.67 4.72 3.67
CA GLN A 137 -8.08 6.04 3.94
C GLN A 137 -7.17 5.99 5.17
N GLU A 138 -7.64 5.40 6.26
CA GLU A 138 -6.92 5.37 7.53
C GLU A 138 -5.59 4.59 7.47
N HIS A 139 -5.37 3.76 6.46
CA HIS A 139 -4.10 3.04 6.25
C HIS A 139 -3.03 3.88 5.53
N LEU A 140 -3.44 4.85 4.70
CA LEU A 140 -2.55 5.57 3.76
C LEU A 140 -2.62 7.10 3.86
N THR A 141 -3.49 7.61 4.74
CA THR A 141 -3.71 9.02 5.00
C THR A 141 -3.48 9.30 6.48
N LYS A 142 -2.61 10.26 6.79
CA LYS A 142 -2.43 10.71 8.16
C LYS A 142 -3.70 11.33 8.69
N ARG A 143 -3.94 11.14 9.99
CA ARG A 143 -5.16 11.61 10.62
C ARG A 143 -5.27 13.13 10.61
N ASP A 144 -4.16 13.84 10.78
CA ASP A 144 -4.07 15.28 10.51
C ASP A 144 -4.70 15.70 9.18
N ALA A 145 -4.45 14.96 8.09
CA ALA A 145 -4.98 15.32 6.79
C ALA A 145 -6.50 15.12 6.72
N LEU A 146 -7.02 14.06 7.34
CA LEU A 146 -8.46 13.88 7.49
C LEU A 146 -9.09 14.98 8.35
N THR A 147 -8.45 15.37 9.45
CA THR A 147 -8.97 16.40 10.36
C THR A 147 -8.95 17.79 9.72
N LEU A 148 -7.82 18.19 9.14
CA LEU A 148 -7.61 19.52 8.53
C LEU A 148 -8.43 19.71 7.25
N LEU A 149 -8.78 18.62 6.56
CA LEU A 149 -9.72 18.64 5.45
C LEU A 149 -11.18 18.43 5.91
N GLU A 150 -11.47 18.39 7.21
CA GLU A 150 -12.84 18.23 7.75
C GLU A 150 -13.52 16.89 7.34
N ALA A 151 -12.73 15.82 7.25
CA ALA A 151 -13.14 14.48 6.87
C ALA A 151 -12.84 13.39 7.92
N ASP A 152 -12.55 13.73 9.19
CA ASP A 152 -12.19 12.73 10.23
C ASP A 152 -13.41 11.99 10.83
N THR A 153 -14.23 11.37 9.99
CA THR A 153 -15.36 10.51 10.41
C THR A 153 -14.97 9.03 10.35
N PRO A 154 -15.62 8.14 11.14
CA PRO A 154 -15.42 6.70 11.01
C PRO A 154 -15.62 6.18 9.59
N GLU A 155 -16.62 6.70 8.89
CA GLU A 155 -16.99 6.32 7.52
C GLU A 155 -15.93 6.76 6.51
N ALA A 156 -15.41 7.99 6.63
CA ALA A 156 -14.34 8.46 5.76
C ALA A 156 -13.02 7.74 6.03
N ARG A 157 -12.71 7.43 7.30
CA ARG A 157 -11.53 6.62 7.66
C ARG A 157 -11.55 5.23 7.01
N GLN A 158 -12.73 4.61 6.93
CA GLN A 158 -12.94 3.27 6.39
C GLN A 158 -13.23 3.26 4.88
N ALA A 159 -13.45 4.42 4.27
CA ALA A 159 -13.63 4.57 2.83
C ALA A 159 -12.40 4.04 2.07
N PRO A 160 -12.58 3.51 0.86
CA PRO A 160 -11.48 2.96 0.08
C PRO A 160 -10.52 4.09 -0.28
N PHE A 161 -9.23 3.84 -0.12
CA PHE A 161 -8.22 4.77 -0.58
C PHE A 161 -8.23 4.85 -2.10
N ILE A 162 -8.28 6.04 -2.67
CA ILE A 162 -8.29 6.26 -4.12
C ILE A 162 -6.87 6.61 -4.57
N HIS A 163 -6.27 5.74 -5.37
CA HIS A 163 -4.95 6.00 -5.96
C HIS A 163 -5.07 7.02 -7.10
N ALA A 164 -4.22 8.04 -7.12
CA ALA A 164 -4.25 9.12 -8.11
C ALA A 164 -3.63 8.74 -9.47
N SER A 165 -3.81 7.48 -9.89
CA SER A 165 -3.37 6.96 -11.18
C SER A 165 -4.15 5.69 -11.57
N PRO A 166 -4.73 5.61 -12.79
CA PRO A 166 -4.78 6.66 -13.81
C PRO A 166 -5.80 7.76 -13.50
N LEU A 167 -5.62 8.94 -14.09
CA LEU A 167 -6.57 10.05 -14.02
C LEU A 167 -7.16 10.33 -15.41
N PHE A 168 -8.47 10.57 -15.51
CA PHE A 168 -9.13 10.92 -16.77
C PHE A 168 -9.89 12.22 -16.59
N TYR A 169 -9.53 13.26 -17.34
CA TYR A 169 -10.08 14.60 -17.14
C TYR A 169 -10.47 15.23 -18.46
N ARG A 170 -11.68 15.81 -18.51
CA ARG A 170 -12.08 16.80 -19.52
C ARG A 170 -11.98 18.20 -18.93
N PRO A 171 -11.83 19.23 -19.77
CA PRO A 171 -11.79 20.62 -19.30
C PRO A 171 -13.20 21.13 -18.97
N THR A 172 -13.77 20.63 -17.87
CA THR A 172 -15.04 21.10 -17.29
C THR A 172 -14.78 22.05 -16.12
N PRO A 173 -15.74 22.92 -15.75
CA PRO A 173 -15.62 23.73 -14.55
C PRO A 173 -15.36 22.90 -13.28
N ASP A 174 -16.05 21.77 -13.13
CA ASP A 174 -15.89 20.89 -11.96
C ASP A 174 -14.52 20.22 -11.91
N ALA A 175 -14.00 19.78 -13.07
CA ALA A 175 -12.67 19.20 -13.18
C ALA A 175 -11.58 20.22 -12.80
N LEU A 176 -11.71 21.46 -13.27
CA LEU A 176 -10.77 22.54 -12.95
C LEU A 176 -10.85 22.93 -11.46
N ALA A 177 -12.05 23.05 -10.91
CA ALA A 177 -12.25 23.34 -9.49
C ALA A 177 -11.64 22.25 -8.59
N PHE A 178 -11.85 20.97 -8.93
CA PHE A 178 -11.24 19.87 -8.18
C PHE A 178 -9.70 19.93 -8.19
N LEU A 179 -9.10 20.23 -9.35
CA LEU A 179 -7.64 20.35 -9.46
C LEU A 179 -7.12 21.56 -8.68
N ASP A 180 -7.86 22.67 -8.67
CA ASP A 180 -7.53 23.87 -7.90
C ASP A 180 -7.60 23.60 -6.39
N ASP A 181 -8.65 22.94 -5.91
CA ASP A 181 -8.79 22.53 -4.51
C ASP A 181 -7.67 21.57 -4.09
N TRP A 182 -7.30 20.63 -4.97
CA TRP A 182 -6.19 19.71 -4.73
C TRP A 182 -4.86 20.45 -4.62
N MET A 183 -4.54 21.37 -5.54
CA MET A 183 -3.34 22.20 -5.44
C MET A 183 -3.32 23.05 -4.17
N GLN A 184 -4.46 23.67 -3.84
CA GLN A 184 -4.59 24.52 -2.67
C GLN A 184 -4.33 23.73 -1.37
N ALA A 185 -4.84 22.51 -1.27
CA ALA A 185 -4.57 21.63 -0.13
C ALA A 185 -3.10 21.16 -0.10
N CYS A 186 -2.47 20.91 -1.25
CA CYS A 186 -1.04 20.61 -1.31
C CYS A 186 -0.15 21.77 -0.84
N ALA A 187 -0.64 23.01 -0.81
CA ALA A 187 0.13 24.14 -0.30
C ALA A 187 0.32 24.12 1.22
N ASP A 188 -0.45 23.32 1.98
CA ASP A 188 -0.27 23.16 3.42
C ASP A 188 0.76 22.03 3.71
N PRO A 189 1.94 22.34 4.28
CA PRO A 189 2.93 21.31 4.56
C PRO A 189 2.46 20.30 5.62
N ARG A 190 1.51 20.67 6.48
CA ARG A 190 0.87 19.75 7.43
C ARG A 190 -0.06 18.77 6.75
N LEU A 191 -0.46 19.01 5.51
CA LEU A 191 -1.16 18.05 4.66
C LEU A 191 -0.18 17.30 3.76
N LEU A 192 0.77 18.00 3.14
CA LEU A 192 1.58 17.44 2.06
C LEU A 192 2.78 16.60 2.50
N THR A 193 3.38 16.87 3.66
CA THR A 193 4.70 16.30 4.03
C THR A 193 4.62 15.25 5.14
N ASP A 194 5.75 14.60 5.44
CA ASP A 194 5.92 13.69 6.59
C ASP A 194 6.07 14.39 7.95
N GLN A 195 5.62 15.65 8.08
CA GLN A 195 5.57 16.31 9.38
C GLN A 195 4.76 15.46 10.39
N PRO A 196 5.23 15.35 11.65
CA PRO A 196 4.49 14.63 12.70
C PRO A 196 3.08 15.18 12.88
N ASP A 197 2.17 14.29 13.30
CA ASP A 197 0.78 14.64 13.63
C ASP A 197 0.71 15.77 14.66
N GLN A 198 0.05 16.86 14.30
CA GLN A 198 -0.12 18.07 15.09
C GLN A 198 -1.50 18.12 15.78
N THR A 199 -2.44 17.28 15.37
CA THR A 199 -3.77 17.19 16.00
C THR A 199 -3.79 16.33 17.27
N GLY A 200 -2.70 15.62 17.55
CA GLY A 200 -2.47 14.89 18.81
C GLY A 200 -3.20 13.56 18.87
N ASN A 201 -3.67 13.04 17.74
CA ASN A 201 -4.44 11.79 17.69
C ASN A 201 -4.08 10.95 16.47
N PRO A 202 -2.79 10.54 16.33
CA PRO A 202 -2.33 9.77 15.19
C PRO A 202 -3.11 8.45 15.08
N ASN A 203 -3.37 8.01 13.85
CA ASN A 203 -4.04 6.73 13.64
C ASN A 203 -3.04 5.57 13.77
N PRO A 204 -3.20 4.65 14.76
CA PRO A 204 -2.29 3.51 14.92
C PRO A 204 -2.34 2.51 13.75
N LEU A 205 -3.38 2.56 12.90
CA LEU A 205 -3.50 1.70 11.72
C LEU A 205 -2.83 2.33 10.47
N MET A 206 -2.34 3.57 10.56
CA MET A 206 -1.65 4.23 9.45
C MET A 206 -0.33 3.54 9.17
N ARG A 207 -0.17 3.05 7.93
CA ARG A 207 1.03 2.36 7.46
C ARG A 207 2.08 3.35 6.95
N ARG A 208 1.61 4.38 6.25
CA ARG A 208 2.40 5.51 5.72
C ARG A 208 1.44 6.61 5.26
N HIS A 209 1.96 7.80 5.00
CA HIS A 209 1.22 8.86 4.34
C HIS A 209 1.57 8.90 2.85
N LEU A 210 0.57 9.00 1.97
CA LEU A 210 0.77 9.11 0.51
C LEU A 210 0.68 10.55 -0.02
N HIS A 211 0.93 11.54 0.83
CA HIS A 211 1.14 12.94 0.44
C HIS A 211 0.00 13.49 -0.45
N ALA A 212 0.32 14.07 -1.62
CA ALA A 212 -0.68 14.61 -2.54
C ALA A 212 -1.75 13.58 -2.96
N GLU A 213 -1.41 12.30 -3.07
CA GLU A 213 -2.37 11.25 -3.40
C GLU A 213 -3.38 11.02 -2.27
N ALA A 214 -2.92 11.09 -1.01
CA ALA A 214 -3.81 10.99 0.15
C ALA A 214 -4.76 12.19 0.25
N ILE A 215 -4.26 13.40 -0.04
CA ILE A 215 -5.09 14.61 -0.14
C ILE A 215 -6.17 14.42 -1.22
N ALA A 216 -5.77 13.98 -2.42
CA ALA A 216 -6.70 13.74 -3.54
C ALA A 216 -7.79 12.73 -3.17
N SER A 217 -7.40 11.62 -2.53
CA SER A 217 -8.32 10.57 -2.09
C SER A 217 -9.39 11.14 -1.15
N VAL A 218 -9.01 12.01 -0.20
CA VAL A 218 -9.98 12.65 0.70
C VAL A 218 -10.94 13.55 -0.07
N LEU A 219 -10.41 14.40 -0.96
CA LEU A 219 -11.22 15.32 -1.78
C LEU A 219 -12.18 14.57 -2.71
N VAL A 220 -11.79 13.41 -3.25
CA VAL A 220 -12.69 12.56 -4.06
C VAL A 220 -13.93 12.16 -3.27
N HIS A 221 -13.76 11.68 -2.04
CA HIS A 221 -14.90 11.28 -1.21
C HIS A 221 -15.75 12.45 -0.75
N GLN A 222 -15.15 13.61 -0.46
CA GLN A 222 -15.89 14.81 -0.04
C GLN A 222 -16.73 15.41 -1.17
N SER A 223 -16.17 15.47 -2.37
CA SER A 223 -16.85 16.03 -3.55
C SER A 223 -17.82 15.06 -4.24
N GLY A 224 -17.77 13.77 -3.87
CA GLY A 224 -18.50 12.73 -4.59
C GLY A 224 -17.98 12.52 -6.02
N ALA A 225 -16.70 12.82 -6.27
CA ALA A 225 -16.08 12.64 -7.57
C ALA A 225 -16.10 11.17 -8.02
N ALA A 226 -16.25 10.95 -9.31
CA ALA A 226 -16.17 9.62 -9.89
C ALA A 226 -14.75 9.04 -9.77
N TYR A 227 -14.66 7.75 -9.46
CA TYR A 227 -13.41 6.96 -9.43
C TYR A 227 -13.67 5.55 -9.95
N LEU A 228 -12.62 4.82 -10.31
CA LEU A 228 -12.76 3.43 -10.76
C LEU A 228 -12.81 2.46 -9.58
N ASP A 229 -13.92 1.74 -9.40
CA ASP A 229 -14.00 0.55 -8.54
C ASP A 229 -13.95 -0.73 -9.39
N LEU A 230 -12.73 -1.23 -9.59
CA LEU A 230 -12.51 -2.45 -10.35
C LEU A 230 -12.93 -3.72 -9.58
N HIS A 231 -13.15 -3.63 -8.27
CA HIS A 231 -13.51 -4.77 -7.45
C HIS A 231 -14.98 -5.12 -7.59
N GLY A 232 -15.86 -4.12 -7.74
CA GLY A 232 -17.26 -4.35 -8.10
C GLY A 232 -17.40 -5.05 -9.46
N ALA A 233 -16.58 -4.65 -10.44
CA ALA A 233 -16.71 -5.13 -11.82
C ALA A 233 -15.97 -6.46 -12.12
N ALA A 234 -14.82 -6.73 -11.48
CA ALA A 234 -14.01 -7.90 -11.81
C ALA A 234 -13.21 -8.45 -10.60
N PRO A 235 -13.88 -8.89 -9.52
CA PRO A 235 -13.23 -9.28 -8.27
C PRO A 235 -12.22 -10.42 -8.46
N ASP A 236 -12.57 -11.46 -9.22
CA ASP A 236 -11.68 -12.60 -9.49
C ASP A 236 -10.44 -12.21 -10.30
N MET A 237 -10.55 -11.21 -11.17
CA MET A 237 -9.42 -10.74 -11.96
C MET A 237 -8.45 -9.95 -11.10
N LEU A 238 -8.96 -9.04 -10.26
CA LEU A 238 -8.13 -8.32 -9.30
C LEU A 238 -7.48 -9.26 -8.30
N GLU A 239 -8.20 -10.29 -7.87
CA GLU A 239 -7.66 -11.32 -6.98
C GLU A 239 -6.59 -12.17 -7.68
N SER A 240 -6.82 -12.58 -8.93
CA SER A 240 -5.79 -13.26 -9.72
C SER A 240 -4.58 -12.37 -10.00
N GLN A 241 -4.76 -11.05 -10.19
CA GLN A 241 -3.66 -10.10 -10.39
C GLN A 241 -2.88 -9.91 -9.10
N ARG A 242 -3.56 -9.72 -7.96
CA ARG A 242 -2.95 -9.73 -6.62
C ARG A 242 -2.05 -10.94 -6.40
N ARG A 243 -2.59 -12.14 -6.66
CA ARG A 243 -1.89 -13.41 -6.44
C ARG A 243 -0.62 -13.57 -7.29
N ARG A 244 -0.60 -12.92 -8.46
CA ARG A 244 0.52 -12.93 -9.40
C ARG A 244 1.51 -11.78 -9.18
N MET A 245 1.17 -10.80 -8.34
CA MET A 245 1.94 -9.56 -8.19
C MET A 245 2.54 -9.42 -6.77
N ALA A 246 3.86 -9.47 -6.69
CA ALA A 246 4.61 -8.64 -5.72
C ALA A 246 4.22 -7.15 -5.96
N PRO A 247 4.31 -6.27 -4.94
CA PRO A 247 3.47 -5.08 -4.77
C PRO A 247 3.29 -4.31 -6.09
N ILE A 248 2.04 -4.12 -6.52
CA ILE A 248 1.57 -3.36 -7.71
C ILE A 248 2.69 -2.54 -8.36
N ALA A 249 3.49 -3.18 -9.20
CA ALA A 249 4.68 -2.59 -9.81
C ALA A 249 4.67 -2.81 -11.31
N THR A 250 3.56 -2.53 -11.99
CA THR A 250 3.61 -2.09 -13.38
C THR A 250 2.40 -1.16 -13.66
N PRO A 251 2.61 0.13 -13.91
CA PRO A 251 1.59 1.08 -14.32
C PRO A 251 0.87 0.61 -15.58
N SER A 252 1.57 -0.04 -16.52
CA SER A 252 0.93 -0.72 -17.65
C SER A 252 -0.11 -1.75 -17.22
N ALA A 253 -0.01 -2.35 -16.03
CA ALA A 253 -1.04 -3.24 -15.50
C ALA A 253 -2.32 -2.51 -15.10
N HIS A 254 -2.33 -1.24 -14.69
CA HIS A 254 -3.60 -0.56 -14.36
C HIS A 254 -4.43 -0.28 -15.60
N LEU A 255 -3.86 0.37 -16.63
CA LEU A 255 -4.57 0.58 -17.90
C LEU A 255 -4.84 -0.73 -18.64
N ALA A 256 -3.96 -1.74 -18.54
CA ALA A 256 -4.23 -3.06 -19.10
C ALA A 256 -5.31 -3.83 -18.33
N VAL A 257 -5.39 -3.71 -17.00
CA VAL A 257 -6.48 -4.26 -16.19
C VAL A 257 -7.77 -3.59 -16.57
N ILE A 258 -7.82 -2.25 -16.64
CA ILE A 258 -9.02 -1.51 -17.10
C ILE A 258 -9.42 -1.98 -18.49
N GLY A 259 -8.48 -2.03 -19.45
CA GLY A 259 -8.73 -2.51 -20.80
C GLY A 259 -9.24 -3.96 -20.83
N GLY A 260 -8.67 -4.83 -20.01
CA GLY A 260 -9.04 -6.24 -19.88
C GLY A 260 -10.40 -6.45 -19.22
N VAL A 261 -10.75 -5.66 -18.19
CA VAL A 261 -12.09 -5.63 -17.58
C VAL A 261 -13.10 -5.27 -18.67
N ILE A 262 -12.88 -4.14 -19.35
CA ILE A 262 -13.82 -3.65 -20.37
C ILE A 262 -13.95 -4.69 -21.50
N GLN A 263 -12.85 -5.27 -21.99
CA GLN A 263 -12.89 -6.25 -23.06
C GLN A 263 -13.62 -7.55 -22.66
N ARG A 264 -13.36 -8.08 -21.46
CA ARG A 264 -14.00 -9.30 -20.99
C ARG A 264 -15.51 -9.13 -20.85
N LEU A 265 -15.94 -8.00 -20.27
CA LEU A 265 -17.34 -7.79 -19.97
C LEU A 265 -18.15 -7.44 -21.24
N GLN A 266 -17.54 -6.75 -22.21
CA GLN A 266 -18.14 -6.60 -23.55
C GLN A 266 -18.31 -7.93 -24.28
N ALA A 267 -17.35 -8.86 -24.14
CA ALA A 267 -17.50 -10.20 -24.70
C ALA A 267 -18.68 -10.97 -24.07
N GLN A 268 -19.19 -10.52 -22.92
CA GLN A 268 -20.37 -11.05 -22.24
C GLN A 268 -21.66 -10.28 -22.60
N GLY A 269 -21.59 -9.24 -23.42
CA GLY A 269 -22.74 -8.43 -23.85
C GLY A 269 -23.30 -7.48 -22.77
N ASP A 270 -22.48 -7.12 -21.79
CA ASP A 270 -22.88 -6.23 -20.69
C ASP A 270 -22.48 -4.78 -20.99
N ASP A 271 -23.46 -3.96 -21.40
CA ASP A 271 -23.27 -2.53 -21.67
C ASP A 271 -23.31 -1.67 -20.40
N GLY A 272 -23.74 -2.20 -19.25
CA GLY A 272 -23.86 -1.49 -17.96
C GLY A 272 -22.57 -1.41 -17.15
N VAL A 273 -21.46 -1.89 -17.71
CA VAL A 273 -20.19 -2.08 -17.02
C VAL A 273 -19.52 -0.77 -16.63
N ILE A 274 -19.65 0.27 -17.46
CA ILE A 274 -19.12 1.60 -17.12
C ILE A 274 -19.80 2.10 -15.84
N ASP A 275 -21.11 1.86 -15.70
CA ASP A 275 -21.87 2.20 -14.50
C ASP A 275 -21.41 1.36 -13.30
N ALA A 276 -21.15 0.06 -13.51
CA ALA A 276 -20.65 -0.82 -12.45
C ALA A 276 -19.21 -0.49 -11.99
N MET A 277 -18.38 0.07 -12.88
CA MET A 277 -17.00 0.48 -12.59
C MET A 277 -16.93 1.86 -11.91
N ILE A 278 -17.97 2.68 -12.01
CA ILE A 278 -18.00 4.03 -11.45
C ILE A 278 -19.18 4.11 -10.48
N PRO A 279 -18.95 3.91 -9.16
CA PRO A 279 -20.02 3.93 -8.17
C PRO A 279 -20.90 5.20 -8.22
N ALA A 280 -20.30 6.35 -8.57
CA ALA A 280 -21.02 7.60 -8.73
C ALA A 280 -22.14 7.56 -9.79
N LEU A 281 -22.06 6.70 -10.80
CA LEU A 281 -23.09 6.54 -11.82
C LEU A 281 -24.30 5.75 -11.33
N THR A 282 -24.10 4.86 -10.36
CA THR A 282 -25.17 4.01 -9.80
C THR A 282 -25.77 4.59 -8.52
N GLY A 283 -25.17 5.64 -7.96
CA GLY A 283 -25.53 6.17 -6.64
C GLY A 283 -25.21 5.20 -5.50
N ALA A 284 -24.43 4.15 -5.77
CA ALA A 284 -24.03 3.19 -4.76
C ALA A 284 -23.13 3.89 -3.71
N PRO A 285 -23.34 3.67 -2.41
CA PRO A 285 -22.47 4.21 -1.39
C PRO A 285 -21.03 3.66 -1.57
N PRO A 286 -19.99 4.42 -1.20
CA PRO A 286 -18.62 3.93 -1.23
C PRO A 286 -18.50 2.63 -0.43
N ARG A 287 -17.88 1.63 -1.04
CA ARG A 287 -17.64 0.34 -0.38
C ARG A 287 -16.70 0.54 0.81
N GLN A 288 -17.16 0.20 2.00
CA GLN A 288 -16.32 0.24 3.20
C GLN A 288 -15.25 -0.84 3.13
N VAL A 289 -13.99 -0.45 3.31
CA VAL A 289 -12.89 -1.41 3.41
C VAL A 289 -12.82 -1.88 4.86
N PRO A 290 -12.93 -3.20 5.13
CA PRO A 290 -12.87 -3.71 6.49
C PRO A 290 -11.56 -3.30 7.18
N ARG A 291 -11.67 -2.68 8.37
CA ARG A 291 -10.53 -2.27 9.23
C ARG A 291 -9.50 -3.37 9.43
N ASN A 292 -10.01 -4.57 9.62
CA ASN A 292 -9.27 -5.80 9.53
C ASN A 292 -9.90 -6.56 8.37
N ARG A 293 -9.12 -7.03 7.38
CA ARG A 293 -9.64 -8.12 6.55
C ARG A 293 -10.14 -9.19 7.52
N PRO A 294 -11.39 -9.68 7.39
CA PRO A 294 -11.87 -10.71 8.28
C PRO A 294 -10.84 -11.83 8.31
N SER A 295 -10.31 -12.14 9.50
CA SER A 295 -9.36 -13.23 9.73
C SER A 295 -9.67 -14.49 8.90
N PRO A 296 -10.95 -14.92 8.77
CA PRO A 296 -11.29 -16.08 7.96
C PRO A 296 -10.97 -15.95 6.47
N ILE A 297 -11.04 -14.74 5.90
CA ILE A 297 -10.75 -14.49 4.49
C ILE A 297 -9.25 -14.60 4.24
N VAL A 298 -8.43 -13.96 5.08
CA VAL A 298 -6.96 -13.98 4.94
C VAL A 298 -6.42 -15.40 5.15
N LEU A 299 -6.97 -16.13 6.12
CA LEU A 299 -6.57 -17.51 6.35
C LEU A 299 -7.00 -18.42 5.19
N ARG A 300 -8.26 -18.36 4.75
CA ARG A 300 -8.76 -19.14 3.61
C ARG A 300 -7.96 -18.87 2.35
N GLU A 301 -7.61 -17.62 2.12
CA GLU A 301 -6.78 -17.16 1.01
C GLU A 301 -5.37 -17.75 1.11
N ALA A 302 -4.70 -17.63 2.25
CA ALA A 302 -3.37 -18.20 2.46
C ALA A 302 -3.37 -19.73 2.29
N THR A 303 -4.37 -20.42 2.85
CA THR A 303 -4.58 -21.87 2.66
C THR A 303 -4.80 -22.23 1.19
N THR A 304 -5.60 -21.46 0.46
CA THR A 304 -5.85 -21.70 -0.97
C THR A 304 -4.57 -21.56 -1.78
N LEU A 305 -3.75 -20.53 -1.49
CA LEU A 305 -2.46 -20.31 -2.16
C LEU A 305 -1.47 -21.43 -1.88
N ALA A 306 -1.41 -21.89 -0.63
CA ALA A 306 -0.54 -22.98 -0.23
C ALA A 306 -0.93 -24.32 -0.88
N THR A 307 -2.24 -24.61 -0.97
CA THR A 307 -2.76 -25.90 -1.43
C THR A 307 -2.82 -26.05 -2.95
N GLN A 308 -3.12 -24.99 -3.69
CA GLN A 308 -3.35 -25.06 -5.15
C GLN A 308 -2.09 -24.88 -6.00
N GLY A 309 -0.99 -24.41 -5.40
CA GLY A 309 0.24 -24.09 -6.11
C GLY A 309 0.12 -22.85 -7.00
N GLY A 310 1.20 -22.08 -7.14
CA GLY A 310 1.29 -20.97 -8.09
C GLY A 310 0.84 -19.59 -7.59
N GLY A 311 0.57 -19.42 -6.29
CA GLY A 311 0.34 -18.12 -5.67
C GLY A 311 1.36 -17.82 -4.56
N ALA A 312 1.75 -16.55 -4.41
CA ALA A 312 2.67 -16.13 -3.35
C ALA A 312 1.90 -15.67 -2.11
N ILE A 313 2.30 -16.17 -0.95
CA ILE A 313 1.93 -15.62 0.35
C ILE A 313 2.60 -14.24 0.49
N CYS A 314 1.95 -13.34 1.21
CA CYS A 314 2.40 -11.96 1.44
C CYS A 314 2.36 -11.59 2.94
N ARG A 315 2.90 -10.42 3.30
CA ARG A 315 2.96 -9.93 4.68
C ARG A 315 1.63 -10.06 5.44
N ASP A 316 0.51 -9.67 4.85
CA ASP A 316 -0.80 -9.70 5.51
C ASP A 316 -1.19 -11.13 5.93
N HIS A 317 -0.88 -12.13 5.11
CA HIS A 317 -1.13 -13.54 5.42
C HIS A 317 -0.25 -14.00 6.59
N LEU A 318 1.05 -13.66 6.59
CA LEU A 318 1.96 -14.00 7.69
C LEU A 318 1.51 -13.34 8.99
N GLN A 319 1.23 -12.03 8.96
CA GLN A 319 0.75 -11.29 10.13
C GLN A 319 -0.54 -11.89 10.69
N HIS A 320 -1.42 -12.36 9.81
CA HIS A 320 -2.62 -13.04 10.25
C HIS A 320 -2.30 -14.36 10.98
N VAL A 321 -1.44 -15.21 10.41
CA VAL A 321 -1.02 -16.47 11.05
C VAL A 321 -0.32 -16.20 12.39
N VAL A 322 0.58 -15.19 12.44
CA VAL A 322 1.23 -14.74 13.68
C VAL A 322 0.20 -14.33 14.73
N SER A 323 -0.85 -13.60 14.35
CA SER A 323 -1.89 -13.16 15.30
C SER A 323 -2.65 -14.32 15.96
N GLN A 324 -2.66 -15.50 15.35
CA GLN A 324 -3.28 -16.71 15.92
C GLN A 324 -2.37 -17.41 16.94
N ASN A 325 -1.06 -17.12 16.93
CA ASN A 325 -0.10 -17.67 17.89
C ASN A 325 0.30 -16.59 18.90
N ARG A 326 -0.19 -16.74 20.14
CA ARG A 326 -0.01 -15.73 21.20
C ARG A 326 1.46 -15.50 21.58
N ILE A 327 2.32 -16.51 21.44
CA ILE A 327 3.75 -16.40 21.74
C ILE A 327 4.46 -15.62 20.63
N LEU A 328 4.27 -16.01 19.37
CA LEU A 328 4.85 -15.28 18.23
C LEU A 328 4.38 -13.82 18.19
N ALA A 329 3.08 -13.58 18.40
CA ALA A 329 2.53 -12.24 18.46
C ALA A 329 3.17 -11.39 19.58
N ALA A 330 3.46 -12.00 20.74
CA ALA A 330 4.16 -11.32 21.83
C ALA A 330 5.62 -11.02 21.48
N ARG A 331 6.35 -11.97 20.87
CA ARG A 331 7.75 -11.79 20.44
C ARG A 331 7.89 -10.68 19.40
N LEU A 332 7.01 -10.68 18.40
CA LEU A 332 7.06 -9.72 17.30
C LEU A 332 6.40 -8.37 17.64
N HIS A 333 5.85 -8.21 18.85
CA HIS A 333 5.19 -6.96 19.25
C HIS A 333 6.14 -5.75 19.22
N GLY A 334 7.42 -5.95 19.53
CA GLY A 334 8.44 -4.91 19.51
C GLY A 334 8.91 -4.51 18.10
N LEU A 335 8.50 -5.23 17.06
CA LEU A 335 8.96 -4.98 15.69
C LEU A 335 8.54 -3.58 15.18
N LYS A 336 7.38 -3.09 15.64
CA LYS A 336 6.89 -1.74 15.33
C LYS A 336 7.82 -0.62 15.81
N ASP A 337 8.62 -0.89 16.85
CA ASP A 337 9.56 0.07 17.43
C ASP A 337 10.89 0.07 16.64
N ALA A 338 11.08 -0.90 15.72
CA ALA A 338 12.22 -1.03 14.82
C ALA A 338 11.80 -0.81 13.35
N PHE A 339 11.15 0.33 13.07
CA PHE A 339 10.49 0.63 11.78
C PHE A 339 11.37 0.37 10.55
N GLU A 340 12.66 0.74 10.60
CA GLU A 340 13.61 0.55 9.49
C GLU A 340 13.84 -0.94 9.17
N LEU A 341 13.82 -1.80 10.19
CA LEU A 341 14.04 -3.24 10.05
C LEU A 341 12.73 -4.03 9.86
N GLU A 342 11.59 -3.46 10.25
CA GLU A 342 10.29 -4.13 10.11
C GLU A 342 10.00 -4.53 8.66
N GLN A 343 10.25 -3.63 7.72
CA GLN A 343 9.97 -3.90 6.30
C GLN A 343 10.86 -5.03 5.76
N ASP A 344 12.14 -5.02 6.13
CA ASP A 344 13.11 -6.04 5.73
C ASP A 344 12.77 -7.39 6.36
N PHE A 345 12.40 -7.40 7.65
CA PHE A 345 11.94 -8.60 8.35
C PHE A 345 10.76 -9.25 7.64
N TRP A 346 9.69 -8.50 7.36
CA TRP A 346 8.51 -9.07 6.71
C TRP A 346 8.78 -9.52 5.28
N ARG A 347 9.68 -8.83 4.55
CA ARG A 347 10.10 -9.23 3.21
C ARG A 347 10.84 -10.57 3.25
N THR A 348 11.81 -10.71 4.15
CA THR A 348 12.61 -11.94 4.32
C THR A 348 11.73 -13.11 4.79
N ALA A 349 10.87 -12.90 5.79
CA ALA A 349 9.94 -13.94 6.26
C ALA A 349 8.98 -14.40 5.16
N THR A 350 8.45 -13.47 4.37
CA THR A 350 7.59 -13.79 3.23
C THR A 350 8.34 -14.61 2.18
N ALA A 351 9.61 -14.26 1.90
CA ALA A 351 10.45 -15.00 0.97
C ALA A 351 10.70 -16.44 1.45
N HIS A 352 11.01 -16.63 2.73
CA HIS A 352 11.21 -17.96 3.31
C HIS A 352 9.98 -18.85 3.22
N VAL A 353 8.77 -18.33 3.51
CA VAL A 353 7.53 -19.12 3.36
C VAL A 353 7.30 -19.50 1.90
N ASN A 354 7.47 -18.55 0.97
CA ASN A 354 7.25 -18.80 -0.45
C ASN A 354 8.28 -19.78 -1.04
N LEU A 355 9.52 -19.77 -0.56
CA LEU A 355 10.54 -20.76 -0.93
C LEU A 355 10.13 -22.16 -0.48
N GLN A 356 9.71 -22.32 0.79
CA GLN A 356 9.23 -23.63 1.29
C GLN A 356 8.02 -24.15 0.50
N LEU A 357 7.10 -23.27 0.09
CA LEU A 357 5.96 -23.62 -0.75
C LEU A 357 6.40 -24.05 -2.16
N ALA A 358 7.39 -23.36 -2.73
CA ALA A 358 7.95 -23.69 -4.03
C ALA A 358 8.68 -25.05 -4.00
N ASP A 359 9.48 -25.30 -2.96
CA ASP A 359 10.20 -26.57 -2.78
C ASP A 359 9.21 -27.74 -2.69
N ARG A 360 8.18 -27.63 -1.85
CA ARG A 360 7.12 -28.67 -1.76
C ARG A 360 6.40 -28.88 -3.10
N ALA A 361 6.13 -27.81 -3.84
CA ALA A 361 5.50 -27.91 -5.15
C ALA A 361 6.41 -28.63 -6.17
N ILE A 362 7.72 -28.38 -6.15
CA ILE A 362 8.71 -29.07 -6.98
C ILE A 362 8.78 -30.56 -6.61
N GLU A 363 8.71 -30.88 -5.31
CA GLU A 363 8.71 -32.24 -4.79
C GLU A 363 7.38 -32.99 -4.98
N GLY A 364 6.32 -32.29 -5.42
CA GLY A 364 4.97 -32.86 -5.54
C GLY A 364 4.33 -33.18 -4.19
N VAL A 365 4.79 -32.56 -3.10
CA VAL A 365 4.26 -32.75 -1.74
C VAL A 365 3.10 -31.77 -1.55
N PRO A 366 1.85 -32.26 -1.38
CA PRO A 366 0.72 -31.37 -1.13
C PRO A 366 0.88 -30.66 0.22
N VAL A 367 0.49 -29.39 0.27
CA VAL A 367 0.45 -28.60 1.52
C VAL A 367 -0.95 -28.70 2.10
N ALA A 368 -1.10 -29.29 3.28
CA ALA A 368 -2.38 -29.30 3.98
C ALA A 368 -2.66 -27.91 4.58
N PRO A 369 -3.94 -27.51 4.79
CA PRO A 369 -4.28 -26.25 5.45
C PRO A 369 -3.58 -26.05 6.80
N ASP A 370 -3.43 -27.13 7.56
CA ASP A 370 -2.82 -27.13 8.89
C ASP A 370 -1.28 -27.05 8.86
N ASP A 371 -0.66 -27.25 7.70
CA ASP A 371 0.79 -27.11 7.54
C ASP A 371 1.22 -25.64 7.57
N LEU A 372 0.35 -24.73 7.10
CA LEU A 372 0.72 -23.33 6.89
C LEU A 372 1.19 -22.63 8.17
N PRO A 373 0.52 -22.76 9.34
CA PRO A 373 1.02 -22.20 10.59
C PRO A 373 2.44 -22.68 10.95
N ALA A 374 2.75 -23.96 10.73
CA ALA A 374 4.07 -24.52 11.01
C ALA A 374 5.13 -23.97 10.05
N MET A 375 4.81 -23.85 8.76
CA MET A 375 5.70 -23.26 7.75
C MET A 375 6.00 -21.79 8.03
N VAL A 376 4.96 -21.00 8.38
CA VAL A 376 5.13 -19.59 8.79
C VAL A 376 5.98 -19.49 10.04
N HIS A 377 5.74 -20.33 11.04
CA HIS A 377 6.56 -20.37 12.25
C HIS A 377 8.04 -20.67 11.94
N GLN A 378 8.31 -21.68 11.11
CA GLN A 378 9.67 -22.02 10.68
C GLN A 378 10.33 -20.87 9.91
N ALA A 379 9.61 -20.22 8.99
CA ALA A 379 10.13 -19.08 8.22
C ALA A 379 10.44 -17.88 9.11
N LEU A 380 9.61 -17.59 10.11
CA LEU A 380 9.86 -16.51 11.06
C LEU A 380 11.09 -16.79 11.93
N ARG A 381 11.29 -18.03 12.36
CA ARG A 381 12.51 -18.44 13.08
C ARG A 381 13.75 -18.27 12.21
N GLN A 382 13.73 -18.79 10.98
CA GLN A 382 14.84 -18.59 10.04
C GLN A 382 15.14 -17.10 9.81
N THR A 383 14.10 -16.27 9.68
CA THR A 383 14.27 -14.82 9.53
C THR A 383 14.93 -14.18 10.75
N LEU A 384 14.55 -14.61 11.96
CA LEU A 384 15.16 -14.13 13.20
C LEU A 384 16.61 -14.61 13.33
N ASP A 385 16.92 -15.82 12.87
CA ASP A 385 18.29 -16.35 12.84
C ASP A 385 19.15 -15.56 11.84
N ASP A 386 18.60 -15.20 10.67
CA ASP A 386 19.25 -14.35 9.68
C ASP A 386 19.42 -12.89 10.16
N MET A 387 18.64 -12.48 11.18
CA MET A 387 18.61 -11.13 11.75
C MET A 387 18.88 -11.17 13.27
N ALA A 388 19.98 -11.83 13.68
CA ALA A 388 20.28 -12.13 15.08
C ALA A 388 20.19 -10.92 16.03
N ASP A 389 20.69 -9.75 15.62
CA ASP A 389 20.62 -8.52 16.44
C ASP A 389 19.15 -8.11 16.70
N LEU A 390 18.31 -8.14 15.67
CA LEU A 390 16.87 -7.87 15.79
C LEU A 390 16.21 -8.93 16.67
N ALA A 391 16.56 -10.21 16.51
CA ALA A 391 16.02 -11.28 17.33
C ALA A 391 16.30 -11.08 18.82
N THR A 392 17.51 -10.66 19.17
CA THR A 392 17.89 -10.33 20.55
C THR A 392 17.08 -9.15 21.10
N VAL A 393 16.93 -8.07 20.31
CA VAL A 393 16.13 -6.89 20.71
C VAL A 393 14.66 -7.25 20.94
N LEU A 394 14.06 -7.98 20.00
CA LEU A 394 12.67 -8.43 20.11
C LEU A 394 12.47 -9.36 21.31
N MET A 395 13.44 -10.25 21.56
CA MET A 395 13.38 -11.15 22.70
C MET A 395 13.51 -10.39 24.03
N ALA A 396 14.38 -9.39 24.13
CA ALA A 396 14.50 -8.53 25.31
C ALA A 396 13.18 -7.80 25.61
N ALA A 397 12.52 -7.25 24.59
CA ALA A 397 11.21 -6.61 24.73
C ALA A 397 10.14 -7.62 25.18
N CYS A 398 10.13 -8.82 24.59
CA CYS A 398 9.21 -9.89 24.96
C CYS A 398 9.39 -10.34 26.42
N VAL A 399 10.63 -10.62 26.82
CA VAL A 399 10.99 -11.01 28.20
C VAL A 399 10.50 -9.95 29.17
N TRP A 400 10.82 -8.68 28.93
CA TRP A 400 10.39 -7.60 29.82
C TRP A 400 8.87 -7.49 29.95
N ALA A 401 8.15 -7.56 28.84
CA ALA A 401 6.69 -7.45 28.81
C ALA A 401 6.00 -8.62 29.51
N ARG A 402 6.62 -9.80 29.51
CA ARG A 402 6.04 -11.07 29.98
C ARG A 402 6.54 -11.50 31.36
N MET A 403 7.61 -10.88 31.84
CA MET A 403 8.11 -11.05 33.20
C MET A 403 7.03 -10.68 34.23
N ALA A 404 6.82 -11.55 35.21
CA ALA A 404 5.92 -11.32 36.33
C ALA A 404 6.42 -10.17 37.20
N THR A 405 5.50 -9.47 37.87
CA THR A 405 5.83 -8.30 38.69
C THR A 405 6.97 -8.55 39.69
N PRO A 406 6.99 -9.66 40.47
CA PRO A 406 8.08 -9.90 41.42
C PRO A 406 9.45 -10.04 40.75
N ALA A 407 9.55 -10.78 39.64
CA ALA A 407 10.79 -10.94 38.89
C ALA A 407 11.24 -9.61 38.26
N ARG A 408 10.29 -8.81 37.77
CA ARG A 408 10.57 -7.48 37.20
C ARG A 408 11.09 -6.51 38.26
N ASP A 409 10.54 -6.55 39.45
CA ASP A 409 10.99 -5.69 40.56
C ASP A 409 12.36 -6.13 41.08
N ALA A 410 12.62 -7.44 41.18
CA ALA A 410 13.94 -7.98 41.49
C ALA A 410 14.99 -7.57 40.44
N PHE A 411 14.67 -7.70 39.14
CA PHE A 411 15.55 -7.24 38.06
C PHE A 411 15.85 -5.74 38.17
N LYS A 412 14.83 -4.91 38.42
CA LYS A 412 15.01 -3.46 38.60
C LYS A 412 15.87 -3.13 39.81
N ALA A 413 15.71 -3.84 40.91
CA ALA A 413 16.52 -3.65 42.11
C ALA A 413 18.00 -3.99 41.86
N ALA A 414 18.27 -5.05 41.09
CA ALA A 414 19.63 -5.49 40.79
C ALA A 414 20.33 -4.69 39.68
N HIS A 415 19.60 -4.26 38.65
CA HIS A 415 20.20 -3.75 37.41
C HIS A 415 19.61 -2.43 36.90
N GLY A 416 18.52 -1.95 37.50
CA GLY A 416 17.77 -0.80 37.00
C GLY A 416 16.79 -1.17 35.87
N THR A 417 16.35 -0.17 35.12
CA THR A 417 15.36 -0.36 34.05
C THR A 417 15.99 -0.91 32.76
N HIS A 418 15.30 -1.80 32.04
CA HIS A 418 15.80 -2.40 30.78
C HIS A 418 16.02 -1.42 29.61
N ARG A 419 15.52 -0.17 29.71
CA ARG A 419 15.53 0.78 28.59
C ARG A 419 16.91 1.37 28.32
N ASP A 420 17.68 1.68 29.35
CA ASP A 420 18.93 2.43 29.22
C ASP A 420 20.01 1.94 30.19
N GLY A 421 21.27 2.17 29.83
CA GLY A 421 22.43 1.98 30.71
C GLY A 421 22.65 0.53 31.18
N PRO A 422 23.05 0.31 32.44
CA PRO A 422 23.38 -1.02 32.96
C PRO A 422 22.24 -2.04 32.86
N GLY A 423 20.98 -1.59 32.99
CA GLY A 423 19.80 -2.45 32.93
C GLY A 423 19.54 -3.00 31.54
N HIS A 424 19.81 -2.23 30.48
CA HIS A 424 19.74 -2.72 29.11
C HIS A 424 20.75 -3.84 28.86
N GLY A 425 22.02 -3.61 29.24
CA GLY A 425 23.07 -4.62 29.10
C GLY A 425 22.79 -5.90 29.92
N ALA A 426 22.19 -5.76 31.10
CA ALA A 426 21.75 -6.92 31.90
C ALA A 426 20.61 -7.70 31.22
N MET A 427 19.67 -7.01 30.57
CA MET A 427 18.58 -7.65 29.85
C MET A 427 19.10 -8.47 28.66
N LEU A 428 20.08 -7.95 27.92
CA LEU A 428 20.72 -8.68 26.82
C LEU A 428 21.41 -9.95 27.33
N ARG A 429 22.18 -9.87 28.43
CA ARG A 429 22.81 -11.05 29.05
C ARG A 429 21.80 -12.07 29.55
N LEU A 430 20.66 -11.62 30.08
CA LEU A 430 19.56 -12.51 30.46
C LEU A 430 19.00 -13.23 29.22
N VAL A 431 18.74 -12.51 28.13
CA VAL A 431 18.28 -13.12 26.87
C VAL A 431 19.27 -14.16 26.35
N ASP A 432 20.57 -13.87 26.37
CA ASP A 432 21.61 -14.83 25.97
C ASP A 432 21.60 -16.09 26.86
N ALA A 433 21.45 -15.90 28.18
CA ALA A 433 21.38 -17.00 29.14
C ALA A 433 20.10 -17.85 28.98
N LEU A 434 18.98 -17.23 28.60
CA LEU A 434 17.75 -17.93 28.25
C LEU A 434 17.93 -18.75 26.96
N ALA A 435 18.52 -18.15 25.92
CA ALA A 435 18.81 -18.83 24.66
C ALA A 435 19.74 -20.04 24.85
N ALA A 436 20.77 -19.91 25.69
CA ALA A 436 21.69 -20.99 26.03
C ALA A 436 21.01 -22.18 26.74
N GLN A 437 19.87 -21.94 27.40
CA GLN A 437 19.03 -22.97 28.02
C GLN A 437 17.95 -23.52 27.09
N GLY A 438 17.98 -23.15 25.80
CA GLY A 438 17.01 -23.59 24.81
C GLY A 438 15.65 -22.88 24.92
N PHE A 439 15.61 -21.69 25.54
CA PHE A 439 14.39 -20.88 25.60
C PHE A 439 14.30 -19.89 24.42
N PRO A 440 13.13 -19.75 23.75
CA PRO A 440 11.93 -20.53 23.99
C PRO A 440 12.00 -21.93 23.37
N ASP A 441 11.36 -22.89 24.05
CA ASP A 441 11.18 -24.24 23.51
C ASP A 441 10.42 -24.15 22.17
N PRO A 442 10.98 -24.65 21.05
CA PRO A 442 10.34 -24.59 19.74
C PRO A 442 8.95 -25.21 19.69
N ALA A 443 8.72 -26.31 20.42
CA ALA A 443 7.43 -26.97 20.44
C ALA A 443 6.39 -26.14 21.22
N LEU A 444 6.84 -25.52 22.31
CA LEU A 444 6.01 -24.61 23.10
C LEU A 444 5.64 -23.38 22.28
N GLU A 445 6.62 -22.77 21.62
CA GLU A 445 6.41 -21.62 20.74
C GLU A 445 5.40 -21.94 19.64
N GLN A 446 5.56 -23.07 18.96
CA GLN A 446 4.66 -23.52 17.89
C GLN A 446 3.22 -23.73 18.39
N SER A 447 3.05 -24.23 19.62
CA SER A 447 1.73 -24.45 20.22
C SER A 447 0.98 -23.15 20.56
N GLY A 448 1.70 -22.05 20.77
CA GLY A 448 1.11 -20.79 21.22
C GLY A 448 0.58 -20.80 22.67
N ASP A 449 0.91 -21.82 23.48
CA ASP A 449 0.56 -21.93 24.91
C ASP A 449 1.33 -20.89 25.74
N ILE A 450 0.79 -19.67 25.74
CA ILE A 450 1.41 -18.51 26.39
C ILE A 450 1.52 -18.68 27.91
N GLU A 451 0.64 -19.46 28.54
CA GLU A 451 0.67 -19.63 30.00
C GLU A 451 1.85 -20.51 30.41
N ARG A 452 2.08 -21.60 29.67
CA ARG A 452 3.26 -22.43 29.89
C ARG A 452 4.55 -21.69 29.50
N PHE A 453 4.53 -20.88 28.44
CA PHE A 453 5.63 -19.99 28.08
C PHE A 453 5.97 -19.01 29.21
N ASP A 454 4.97 -18.33 29.77
CA ASP A 454 5.16 -17.37 30.86
C ASP A 454 5.70 -18.04 32.12
N ARG A 455 5.21 -19.23 32.49
CA ARG A 455 5.76 -19.99 33.63
C ARG A 455 7.23 -20.33 33.40
N GLN A 456 7.56 -20.93 32.27
CA GLN A 456 8.95 -21.31 31.94
C GLN A 456 9.86 -20.08 31.93
N LEU A 457 9.43 -18.97 31.31
CA LEU A 457 10.17 -17.71 31.32
C LEU A 457 10.46 -17.24 32.75
N ASN A 458 9.44 -17.18 33.59
CA ASN A 458 9.59 -16.63 34.95
C ASN A 458 10.46 -17.54 35.83
N ASP A 459 10.36 -18.85 35.70
CA ASP A 459 11.22 -19.80 36.41
C ASP A 459 12.69 -19.59 36.03
N LEU A 460 12.98 -19.44 34.74
CA LEU A 460 14.34 -19.20 34.25
C LEU A 460 14.89 -17.82 34.64
N VAL A 461 14.04 -16.78 34.64
CA VAL A 461 14.43 -15.44 35.09
C VAL A 461 14.78 -15.44 36.58
N VAL A 462 14.00 -16.11 37.42
CA VAL A 462 14.30 -16.24 38.85
C VAL A 462 15.62 -16.97 39.07
N GLN A 463 15.85 -18.10 38.38
CA GLN A 463 17.11 -18.83 38.45
C GLN A 463 18.31 -17.97 38.02
N TRP A 464 18.15 -17.17 36.97
CA TRP A 464 19.21 -16.27 36.51
C TRP A 464 19.51 -15.16 37.53
N LEU A 465 18.48 -14.57 38.14
CA LEU A 465 18.65 -13.54 39.17
C LEU A 465 19.33 -14.10 40.43
N ASP A 466 18.95 -15.30 40.87
CA ASP A 466 19.53 -15.97 42.04
C ASP A 466 20.99 -16.39 41.82
N GLY A 467 21.39 -16.66 40.56
CA GLY A 467 22.77 -16.98 40.20
C GLY A 467 23.66 -15.77 39.88
N ALA A 468 23.07 -14.58 39.73
CA ALA A 468 23.77 -13.34 39.40
C ALA A 468 24.08 -12.47 40.63
N THR A 469 23.48 -12.77 41.79
CA THR A 469 23.84 -12.23 43.12
C THR A 469 25.00 -13.00 43.73
#